data_AF-A0A0T1WCN0-F1
#
_entry.id   AF-A0A0T1WCN0-F1
#
_cell.length_a   1.000
_cell.length_b   1.000
_cell.length_c   1.000
_cell.angle_alpha   90.00
_cell.angle_beta   90.00
_cell.angle_gamma   90.00
#
_symmetry.space_group_name_H-M   'P 1'
#
loop_
_entity.id
_entity.type
_entity.pdbx_description
1 polymer ?
#
loop_
_entity_poly.entity_id
_entity_poly.type
_entity_poly.pdbx_seq_one_letter_code
_entity_poly.pdbx_strand_id
1 'polypeptide(L)'
;MTTVSDLLGLAIKAHGGLRRWDELTSATGRFAIGGAIWGFKGVPGVLADITVDLELRSERVTLKPVGGVDTHTAFTDGRLELRSTSGNLVAAVDDPKDAMARLPYDAPWTAMDAAYFASEAWWTYLTAPFLFTYNGFEVEEVQPFVEAGVSYRTLKVAFPGRNRQPHRRTVLSLPRDRPAIPTHVHRRRPRRSHRRELPQ
;
A
#
# COMPACT_ATOMS: atom_id res chain seq x y z
N MET A 1 8.72 -18.77 -20.28
CA MET A 1 9.49 -17.85 -19.40
C MET A 1 9.08 -16.44 -19.77
N THR A 2 8.30 -15.76 -18.93
CA THR A 2 7.85 -14.39 -19.17
C THR A 2 9.06 -13.48 -19.01
N THR A 3 9.55 -12.91 -20.11
CA THR A 3 10.66 -11.95 -20.10
C THR A 3 10.25 -10.73 -19.27
N VAL A 4 10.87 -10.57 -18.10
CA VAL A 4 10.79 -9.34 -17.30
C VAL A 4 11.25 -8.18 -18.19
N SER A 5 10.38 -7.19 -18.39
CA SER A 5 10.75 -5.96 -19.12
C SER A 5 12.03 -5.36 -18.50
N ASP A 6 12.93 -4.83 -19.34
CA ASP A 6 14.18 -4.18 -18.89
C ASP A 6 13.92 -3.15 -17.78
N LEU A 7 12.85 -2.36 -17.93
CA LEU A 7 12.45 -1.36 -16.93
C LEU A 7 12.00 -1.98 -15.60
N LEU A 8 11.26 -3.09 -15.63
CA LEU A 8 10.87 -3.80 -14.40
C LEU A 8 12.11 -4.38 -13.70
N GLY A 9 13.05 -4.94 -14.47
CA GLY A 9 14.34 -5.40 -13.94
C GLY A 9 15.13 -4.28 -13.26
N LEU A 10 15.18 -3.10 -13.88
CA LEU A 10 15.81 -1.91 -13.32
C LEU A 10 15.13 -1.49 -12.00
N ALA A 11 13.80 -1.42 -11.98
CA ALA A 11 13.03 -1.09 -10.79
C ALA A 11 13.29 -2.07 -9.64
N ILE A 12 13.23 -3.38 -9.92
CA ILE A 12 13.51 -4.43 -8.94
C ILE A 12 14.92 -4.29 -8.36
N LYS A 13 15.92 -4.08 -9.21
CA LYS A 13 17.31 -3.91 -8.78
C LYS A 13 17.47 -2.70 -7.86
N ALA A 14 16.83 -1.58 -8.19
CA ALA A 14 16.84 -0.38 -7.36
C ALA A 14 16.20 -0.58 -5.98
N HIS A 15 15.19 -1.45 -5.87
CA HIS A 15 14.51 -1.76 -4.61
C HIS A 15 15.19 -2.88 -3.81
N GLY A 16 16.40 -3.32 -4.20
CA GLY A 16 17.19 -4.30 -3.47
C GLY A 16 17.19 -5.72 -4.06
N GLY A 17 16.50 -5.94 -5.17
CA GLY A 17 16.51 -7.19 -5.94
C GLY A 17 15.64 -8.31 -5.36
N LEU A 18 15.32 -9.30 -6.22
CA LEU A 18 14.42 -10.42 -5.88
C LEU A 18 14.96 -11.29 -4.74
N ARG A 19 16.27 -11.55 -4.69
CA ARG A 19 16.86 -12.37 -3.62
C ARG A 19 16.54 -11.82 -2.23
N ARG A 20 16.69 -10.50 -2.02
CA ARG A 20 16.38 -9.88 -0.74
C ARG A 20 14.87 -9.86 -0.51
N TRP A 21 14.09 -9.58 -1.55
CA TRP A 21 12.63 -9.66 -1.45
C TRP A 21 12.19 -11.02 -0.93
N ASP A 22 12.72 -12.11 -1.49
CA ASP A 22 12.46 -13.52 -1.14
C ASP A 22 12.76 -13.90 0.32
N GLU A 23 13.58 -13.12 1.01
CA GLU A 23 13.86 -13.29 2.44
C GLU A 23 12.82 -12.59 3.34
N LEU A 24 11.97 -11.72 2.79
CA LEU A 24 10.98 -10.93 3.53
C LEU A 24 9.58 -11.56 3.48
N THR A 25 8.90 -11.56 4.63
CA THR A 25 7.56 -12.15 4.79
C THR A 25 6.49 -11.12 5.15
N SER A 26 6.85 -10.09 5.93
CA SER A 26 5.92 -9.05 6.38
C SER A 26 6.59 -7.67 6.47
N ALA A 27 5.75 -6.63 6.54
CA ALA A 27 6.17 -5.27 6.82
C ALA A 27 5.22 -4.61 7.84
N THR A 28 5.78 -3.80 8.72
CA THR A 28 5.03 -2.99 9.70
C THR A 28 5.51 -1.56 9.65
N GLY A 29 4.59 -0.60 9.69
CA GLY A 29 4.91 0.81 9.79
C GLY A 29 3.82 1.63 10.47
N ARG A 30 4.20 2.76 11.07
CA ARG A 30 3.26 3.75 11.62
C ARG A 30 3.21 4.96 10.70
N PHE A 31 2.01 5.37 10.33
CA PHE A 31 1.76 6.39 9.33
C PHE A 31 0.74 7.40 9.82
N ALA A 32 0.89 8.64 9.38
CA ALA A 32 -0.10 9.70 9.51
C ALA A 32 -0.51 10.12 8.10
N ILE A 33 -1.73 9.81 7.71
CA ILE A 33 -2.23 10.03 6.35
C ILE A 33 -3.33 11.09 6.40
N GLY A 34 -3.00 12.29 5.93
CA GLY A 34 -3.91 13.41 5.78
C GLY A 34 -4.31 13.64 4.32
N GLY A 35 -4.97 14.77 4.07
CA GLY A 35 -5.40 15.20 2.74
C GLY A 35 -6.87 15.59 2.68
N ALA A 36 -7.23 16.45 1.72
CA ALA A 36 -8.58 16.97 1.57
C ALA A 36 -9.62 15.87 1.25
N ILE A 37 -9.18 14.76 0.65
CA ILE A 37 -10.05 13.63 0.28
C ILE A 37 -10.79 13.05 1.49
N TRP A 38 -10.15 12.96 2.66
CA TRP A 38 -10.78 12.37 3.86
C TRP A 38 -11.94 13.24 4.37
N GLY A 39 -11.77 14.57 4.33
CA GLY A 39 -12.84 15.51 4.65
C GLY A 39 -13.95 15.49 3.61
N PHE A 40 -13.59 15.49 2.32
CA PHE A 40 -14.56 15.35 1.22
C PHE A 40 -15.41 14.08 1.33
N LYS A 41 -14.79 12.96 1.75
CA LYS A 41 -15.45 11.68 1.97
C LYS A 41 -16.15 11.55 3.33
N GLY A 42 -16.19 12.60 4.15
CA GLY A 42 -16.89 12.58 5.44
C GLY A 42 -16.21 11.78 6.55
N VAL A 43 -14.95 11.40 6.38
CA VAL A 43 -14.15 10.61 7.34
C VAL A 43 -12.84 11.32 7.71
N PRO A 44 -12.89 12.59 8.17
CA PRO A 44 -11.69 13.34 8.49
C PRO A 44 -10.88 12.65 9.58
N GLY A 45 -9.57 12.55 9.37
CA GLY A 45 -8.64 12.00 10.37
C GLY A 45 -8.70 10.48 10.56
N VAL A 46 -9.50 9.75 9.79
CA VAL A 46 -9.67 8.29 9.93
C VAL A 46 -8.34 7.52 9.83
N LEU A 47 -7.34 8.06 9.13
CA LEU A 47 -5.98 7.52 9.02
C LEU A 47 -4.89 8.45 9.56
N ALA A 48 -5.24 9.40 10.44
CA ALA A 48 -4.29 10.41 10.94
C ALA A 48 -3.18 9.83 11.82
N ASP A 49 -3.40 8.65 12.40
CA ASP A 49 -2.41 7.90 13.18
C ASP A 49 -2.75 6.42 13.14
N ILE A 50 -2.12 5.68 12.23
CA ILE A 50 -2.37 4.25 12.05
C ILE A 50 -1.06 3.47 12.07
N THR A 51 -1.12 2.25 12.58
CA THR A 51 -0.15 1.21 12.30
C THR A 51 -0.71 0.32 11.20
N VAL A 52 0.12 0.04 10.20
CA VAL A 52 -0.16 -0.88 9.11
C VAL A 52 0.75 -2.09 9.31
N ASP A 53 0.14 -3.26 9.45
CA ASP A 53 0.82 -4.55 9.40
C ASP A 53 0.38 -5.27 8.11
N LEU A 54 1.32 -5.79 7.32
CA LEU A 54 0.98 -6.51 6.09
C LEU A 54 1.88 -7.71 5.83
N GLU A 55 1.31 -8.74 5.19
CA GLU A 55 2.07 -9.83 4.60
C GLU A 55 2.50 -9.48 3.17
N LEU A 56 3.72 -9.86 2.79
CA LEU A 56 4.30 -9.52 1.48
C LEU A 56 4.00 -10.57 0.40
N ARG A 57 3.47 -11.72 0.80
CA ARG A 57 3.21 -12.89 -0.08
C ARG A 57 1.73 -13.17 -0.32
N SER A 58 0.88 -12.69 0.57
CA SER A 58 -0.57 -12.78 0.48
C SER A 58 -1.15 -11.38 0.70
N GLU A 59 -2.30 -11.08 0.12
CA GLU A 59 -2.98 -9.79 0.31
C GLU A 59 -3.65 -9.77 1.69
N ARG A 60 -2.80 -9.62 2.72
CA ARG A 60 -3.22 -9.51 4.11
C ARG A 60 -2.71 -8.23 4.70
N VAL A 61 -3.65 -7.41 5.18
CA VAL A 61 -3.36 -6.10 5.76
C VAL A 61 -4.20 -5.89 7.01
N THR A 62 -3.57 -5.38 8.06
CA THR A 62 -4.23 -4.95 9.28
C THR A 62 -3.95 -3.46 9.49
N LEU A 63 -5.01 -2.68 9.68
CA LEU A 63 -4.92 -1.26 10.06
C LEU A 63 -5.44 -1.07 11.47
N LYS A 64 -4.65 -0.42 12.33
CA LYS A 64 -5.02 -0.16 13.73
C LYS A 64 -4.52 1.20 14.23
N PRO A 65 -5.32 1.98 14.97
CA PRO A 65 -6.76 1.80 15.17
C PRO A 65 -7.57 2.21 13.92
N VAL A 66 -8.78 1.65 13.78
CA VAL A 66 -9.78 2.10 12.79
C VAL A 66 -11.16 1.99 13.43
N GLY A 67 -12.00 3.03 13.30
CA GLY A 67 -13.38 3.01 13.82
C GLY A 67 -13.51 3.13 15.34
N GLY A 68 -12.40 3.36 16.04
CA GLY A 68 -12.32 3.40 17.50
C GLY A 68 -10.92 3.00 17.98
N VAL A 69 -10.54 3.38 19.19
CA VAL A 69 -9.21 3.08 19.75
C VAL A 69 -9.01 1.59 20.04
N ASP A 70 -10.10 0.87 20.32
CA ASP A 70 -10.10 -0.56 20.66
C ASP A 70 -10.50 -1.45 19.48
N THR A 71 -10.37 -0.95 18.26
CA THR A 71 -10.73 -1.68 17.04
C THR A 71 -9.64 -1.61 15.97
N HIS A 72 -9.54 -2.67 15.18
CA HIS A 72 -8.65 -2.78 14.04
C HIS A 72 -9.37 -3.44 12.88
N THR A 73 -8.88 -3.21 11.66
CA THR A 73 -9.35 -3.94 10.49
C THR A 73 -8.40 -5.07 10.13
N ALA A 74 -8.94 -6.13 9.55
CA ALA A 74 -8.19 -7.21 8.92
C ALA A 74 -8.77 -7.45 7.52
N PHE A 75 -7.98 -7.15 6.50
CA PHE A 75 -8.28 -7.47 5.11
C PHE A 75 -7.53 -8.74 4.74
N THR A 76 -8.26 -9.78 4.34
CA THR A 76 -7.70 -11.06 3.88
C THR A 76 -8.63 -11.67 2.85
N ASP A 77 -8.07 -12.19 1.75
CA ASP A 77 -8.78 -13.04 0.80
C ASP A 77 -10.12 -12.44 0.29
N GLY A 78 -10.14 -11.12 0.02
CA GLY A 78 -11.32 -10.42 -0.49
C GLY A 78 -12.38 -10.08 0.56
N ARG A 79 -12.10 -10.28 1.86
CA ARG A 79 -13.00 -9.92 2.96
C ARG A 79 -12.32 -8.92 3.88
N LEU A 80 -13.05 -7.85 4.24
CA LEU A 80 -12.63 -6.88 5.24
C LEU A 80 -13.42 -7.08 6.53
N GLU A 81 -12.73 -7.28 7.63
CA GLU A 81 -13.34 -7.39 8.96
C GLU A 81 -12.91 -6.21 9.83
N LEU A 82 -13.84 -5.71 10.64
CA LEU A 82 -13.56 -4.84 11.78
C LEU A 82 -13.66 -5.70 13.05
N ARG A 83 -12.60 -5.70 13.85
CA ARG A 83 -12.49 -6.51 15.06
C ARG A 83 -12.12 -5.65 16.26
N SER A 84 -12.64 -6.03 17.43
CA SER A 84 -12.17 -5.47 18.69
C SER A 84 -10.75 -5.98 19.00
N THR A 85 -10.02 -5.27 19.86
CA THR A 85 -8.73 -5.73 20.41
C THR A 85 -8.85 -7.02 21.22
N SER A 86 -10.05 -7.35 21.72
CA SER A 86 -10.38 -8.63 22.35
C SER A 86 -10.66 -9.78 21.35
N GLY A 87 -10.63 -9.50 20.05
CA GLY A 87 -10.78 -10.51 18.98
C GLY A 87 -12.21 -10.70 18.47
N ASN A 88 -13.19 -10.02 19.04
CA ASN A 88 -14.60 -10.13 18.61
C ASN A 88 -14.81 -9.47 17.25
N LEU A 89 -15.60 -10.11 16.40
CA LEU A 89 -16.04 -9.50 15.15
C LEU A 89 -17.08 -8.40 15.45
N VAL A 90 -16.82 -7.19 14.95
CA VAL A 90 -17.72 -6.05 15.09
C VAL A 90 -18.55 -5.87 13.81
N ALA A 91 -17.88 -5.93 12.66
CA ALA A 91 -18.50 -5.83 11.35
C ALA A 91 -17.65 -6.53 10.30
N ALA A 92 -18.24 -6.89 9.16
CA ALA A 92 -17.51 -7.42 8.02
C ALA A 92 -18.16 -7.00 6.70
N VAL A 93 -17.35 -6.91 5.67
CA VAL A 93 -17.77 -6.68 4.29
C VAL A 93 -17.08 -7.71 3.42
N ASP A 94 -17.89 -8.53 2.75
CA ASP A 94 -17.44 -9.42 1.68
C ASP A 94 -17.33 -8.64 0.37
N ASP A 95 -16.30 -8.92 -0.41
CA ASP A 95 -16.00 -8.27 -1.68
C ASP A 95 -16.09 -6.72 -1.61
N PRO A 96 -15.37 -6.07 -0.65
CA PRO A 96 -15.43 -4.63 -0.44
C PRO A 96 -15.03 -3.83 -1.69
N LYS A 97 -14.26 -4.45 -2.58
CA LYS A 97 -13.94 -3.92 -3.91
C LYS A 97 -15.19 -3.64 -4.74
N ASP A 98 -16.10 -4.61 -4.83
CA ASP A 98 -17.31 -4.51 -5.64
C ASP A 98 -18.33 -3.60 -4.98
N ALA A 99 -18.39 -3.62 -3.64
CA ALA A 99 -19.19 -2.66 -2.87
C ALA A 99 -18.72 -1.23 -3.15
N MET A 100 -17.42 -0.95 -3.04
CA MET A 100 -16.87 0.39 -3.24
C MET A 100 -16.97 0.85 -4.70
N ALA A 101 -16.84 -0.05 -5.68
CA ALA A 101 -16.98 0.27 -7.11
C ALA A 101 -18.41 0.73 -7.50
N ARG A 102 -19.42 0.42 -6.68
CA ARG A 102 -20.81 0.83 -6.91
C ARG A 102 -21.16 2.17 -6.23
N LEU A 103 -20.27 2.71 -5.40
CA LEU A 103 -20.51 3.98 -4.73
C LEU A 103 -20.37 5.15 -5.72
N PRO A 104 -21.30 6.13 -5.68
CA PRO A 104 -21.10 7.42 -6.35
C PRO A 104 -19.79 8.09 -5.94
N TYR A 105 -19.21 8.89 -6.84
CA TYR A 105 -17.93 9.57 -6.58
C TYR A 105 -17.96 10.48 -5.36
N ASP A 106 -19.10 11.11 -5.07
CA ASP A 106 -19.32 12.02 -3.94
C ASP A 106 -19.96 11.33 -2.72
N ALA A 107 -20.23 10.03 -2.79
CA ALA A 107 -20.80 9.31 -1.66
C ALA A 107 -19.85 9.38 -0.45
N PRO A 108 -20.39 9.68 0.76
CA PRO A 108 -19.62 9.65 1.97
C PRO A 108 -19.14 8.22 2.26
N TRP A 109 -17.96 8.12 2.84
CA TRP A 109 -17.37 6.85 3.24
C TRP A 109 -17.67 6.56 4.69
N THR A 110 -17.70 5.27 5.02
CA THR A 110 -17.54 4.78 6.39
C THR A 110 -16.06 4.62 6.72
N ALA A 111 -15.74 4.41 8.00
CA ALA A 111 -14.38 4.04 8.39
C ALA A 111 -13.90 2.73 7.73
N MET A 112 -14.82 1.80 7.44
CA MET A 112 -14.49 0.56 6.74
C MET A 112 -14.18 0.79 5.26
N ASP A 113 -14.89 1.69 4.57
CA ASP A 113 -14.57 2.03 3.17
C ASP A 113 -13.17 2.66 3.07
N ALA A 114 -12.87 3.59 3.98
CA ALA A 114 -11.54 4.20 4.08
C ALA A 114 -10.44 3.17 4.39
N ALA A 115 -10.74 2.21 5.26
CA ALA A 115 -9.81 1.15 5.63
C ALA A 115 -9.58 0.14 4.49
N TYR A 116 -10.62 -0.23 3.74
CA TYR A 116 -10.48 -1.05 2.53
C TYR A 116 -9.60 -0.32 1.51
N PHE A 117 -9.93 0.94 1.20
CA PHE A 117 -9.16 1.76 0.27
C PHE A 117 -7.68 1.83 0.66
N ALA A 118 -7.40 2.08 1.94
CA ALA A 118 -6.04 2.15 2.46
C ALA A 118 -5.32 0.80 2.43
N SER A 119 -6.00 -0.29 2.78
CA SER A 119 -5.42 -1.64 2.79
C SER A 119 -4.96 -2.05 1.40
N GLU A 120 -5.82 -1.85 0.40
CA GLU A 120 -5.55 -2.21 -0.98
C GLU A 120 -4.41 -1.35 -1.58
N ALA A 121 -4.40 -0.06 -1.26
CA ALA A 121 -3.33 0.86 -1.67
C ALA A 121 -1.99 0.49 -1.02
N TRP A 122 -1.94 0.30 0.30
CA TRP A 122 -0.70 0.00 1.01
C TRP A 122 -0.08 -1.31 0.57
N TRP A 123 -0.89 -2.37 0.42
CA TRP A 123 -0.37 -3.64 -0.05
C TRP A 123 0.24 -3.49 -1.45
N THR A 124 -0.47 -2.83 -2.37
CA THR A 124 0.05 -2.57 -3.72
C THR A 124 1.34 -1.75 -3.71
N TYR A 125 1.39 -0.67 -2.93
CA TYR A 125 2.56 0.24 -2.91
C TYR A 125 3.78 -0.36 -2.24
N LEU A 126 3.60 -1.15 -1.18
CA LEU A 126 4.71 -1.74 -0.42
C LEU A 126 5.21 -3.05 -1.03
N THR A 127 4.43 -3.68 -1.91
CA THR A 127 4.86 -4.87 -2.65
C THR A 127 5.35 -4.56 -4.07
N ALA A 128 5.05 -3.39 -4.64
CA ALA A 128 5.65 -2.93 -5.89
C ALA A 128 7.15 -2.60 -5.71
N PRO A 129 8.02 -2.89 -6.70
CA PRO A 129 7.71 -3.46 -8.01
C PRO A 129 7.66 -4.99 -8.04
N PHE A 130 7.96 -5.66 -6.93
CA PHE A 130 8.09 -7.13 -6.87
C PHE A 130 6.79 -7.86 -7.19
N LEU A 131 5.65 -7.31 -6.77
CA LEU A 131 4.32 -7.83 -7.11
C LEU A 131 4.15 -8.10 -8.62
N PHE A 132 4.78 -7.30 -9.47
CA PHE A 132 4.62 -7.40 -10.93
C PHE A 132 5.38 -8.58 -11.54
N THR A 133 6.14 -9.34 -10.76
CA THR A 133 6.75 -10.61 -11.21
C THR A 133 5.86 -11.82 -10.97
N TYR A 134 4.74 -11.66 -10.25
CA TYR A 134 3.87 -12.77 -9.87
C TYR A 134 3.04 -13.26 -11.06
N ASN A 135 2.62 -14.52 -11.01
CA ASN A 135 1.85 -15.15 -12.09
C ASN A 135 0.57 -14.37 -12.40
N GLY A 136 0.33 -14.17 -13.69
CA GLY A 136 -0.85 -13.50 -14.23
C GLY A 136 -0.78 -11.97 -14.25
N PHE A 137 0.32 -11.36 -13.78
CA PHE A 137 0.64 -9.98 -14.12
C PHE A 137 1.23 -9.91 -15.53
N GLU A 138 0.78 -8.94 -16.31
CA GLU A 138 1.38 -8.58 -17.60
C GLU A 138 2.02 -7.21 -17.49
N VAL A 139 3.26 -7.10 -17.98
CA VAL A 139 4.03 -5.86 -17.93
C VAL A 139 4.57 -5.51 -19.30
N GLU A 140 4.43 -4.25 -19.66
CA GLU A 140 4.85 -3.71 -20.96
C GLU A 140 5.48 -2.33 -20.71
N GLU A 141 6.70 -2.11 -21.19
CA GLU A 141 7.22 -0.74 -21.24
C GLU A 141 6.56 -0.01 -22.41
N VAL A 142 5.98 1.16 -22.13
CA VAL A 142 5.24 1.97 -23.10
C VAL A 142 5.93 3.32 -23.32
N GLN A 143 5.35 4.17 -24.17
CA GLN A 143 5.91 5.48 -24.48
C GLN A 143 6.17 6.29 -23.18
N PRO A 144 7.31 7.02 -23.12
CA PRO A 144 7.63 7.82 -21.95
C PRO A 144 6.53 8.83 -21.60
N PHE A 145 6.22 8.94 -20.32
CA PHE A 145 5.37 10.00 -19.80
C PHE A 145 6.20 11.26 -19.55
N VAL A 146 5.69 12.44 -19.94
CA VAL A 146 6.37 13.72 -19.72
C VAL A 146 5.54 14.57 -18.78
N GLU A 147 6.14 14.96 -17.65
CA GLU A 147 5.52 15.83 -16.66
C GLU A 147 6.50 16.91 -16.24
N ALA A 148 6.06 18.17 -16.28
CA ALA A 148 6.88 19.34 -15.94
C ALA A 148 8.26 19.37 -16.65
N GLY A 149 8.33 18.89 -17.90
CA GLY A 149 9.57 18.85 -18.70
C GLY A 149 10.50 17.67 -18.38
N VAL A 150 10.15 16.81 -17.43
CA VAL A 150 10.89 15.59 -17.11
C VAL A 150 10.28 14.40 -17.85
N SER A 151 11.12 13.63 -18.55
CA SER A 151 10.72 12.39 -19.22
C SER A 151 10.93 11.18 -18.30
N TYR A 152 9.87 10.39 -18.13
CA TYR A 152 9.85 9.18 -17.31
C TYR A 152 9.69 7.96 -18.19
N ARG A 153 10.52 6.93 -17.99
CA ARG A 153 10.25 5.60 -18.55
C ARG A 153 9.03 5.03 -17.84
N THR A 154 8.06 4.51 -18.60
CA THR A 154 6.75 4.13 -18.06
C THR A 154 6.49 2.65 -18.26
N LEU A 155 6.20 1.95 -17.15
CA LEU A 155 5.73 0.58 -17.18
C LEU A 155 4.20 0.55 -17.10
N LYS A 156 3.55 -0.07 -18.08
CA LYS A 156 2.13 -0.43 -18.04
C LYS A 156 2.00 -1.81 -17.42
N VAL A 157 1.16 -1.92 -16.39
CA VAL A 157 0.89 -3.17 -15.68
C VAL A 157 -0.58 -3.54 -15.79
N ALA A 158 -0.87 -4.79 -16.17
CA ALA A 158 -2.19 -5.40 -16.07
C ALA A 158 -2.21 -6.46 -14.96
N PHE A 159 -3.25 -6.44 -14.14
CA PHE A 159 -3.40 -7.30 -12.96
C PHE A 159 -4.18 -8.59 -13.32
N PRO A 160 -3.85 -9.75 -12.73
CA PRO A 160 -4.52 -11.02 -13.00
C PRO A 160 -6.02 -10.99 -12.66
N GLY A 161 -6.83 -11.69 -13.46
CA GLY A 161 -8.27 -11.84 -13.22
C GLY A 161 -9.09 -10.56 -13.38
N ARG A 162 -8.50 -9.49 -13.94
CA ARG A 162 -9.14 -8.18 -14.10
C ARG A 162 -9.32 -7.81 -15.56
N ASN A 163 -10.18 -8.54 -16.26
CA ASN A 163 -10.71 -8.09 -17.53
C ASN A 163 -11.67 -6.91 -17.28
N ARG A 164 -11.40 -5.78 -17.95
CA ARG A 164 -12.26 -4.58 -18.09
C ARG A 164 -12.41 -3.68 -16.87
N GLN A 165 -11.39 -2.86 -16.57
CA GLN A 165 -11.58 -1.44 -16.25
C GLN A 165 -10.37 -0.61 -16.73
N PRO A 166 -10.56 0.51 -17.43
CA PRO A 166 -9.47 1.34 -17.97
C PRO A 166 -8.67 2.12 -16.90
N HIS A 167 -9.05 2.06 -15.61
CA HIS A 167 -8.52 2.92 -14.55
C HIS A 167 -7.54 2.27 -13.55
N ARG A 168 -7.05 1.05 -13.82
CA ARG A 168 -5.89 0.51 -13.07
C ARG A 168 -4.76 0.10 -14.01
N ARG A 169 -4.24 1.11 -14.70
CA ARG A 169 -2.87 1.11 -15.20
C ARG A 169 -2.00 1.69 -14.09
N THR A 170 -1.27 0.85 -13.38
CA THR A 170 -0.19 1.39 -12.52
C THR A 170 0.94 1.77 -13.44
N VAL A 171 1.23 3.07 -13.51
CA VAL A 171 2.40 3.62 -14.18
C VAL A 171 3.51 3.68 -13.15
N LEU A 172 4.49 2.77 -13.26
CA LEU A 172 5.77 2.98 -12.58
C LEU A 172 6.62 3.88 -13.47
N SER A 173 6.93 5.07 -12.97
CA SER A 173 7.73 6.07 -13.67
C SER A 173 9.11 6.16 -13.03
N LEU A 174 10.16 5.87 -13.80
CA LEU A 174 11.54 6.09 -13.37
C LEU A 174 12.15 7.24 -14.19
N PRO A 175 12.84 8.22 -13.56
CA PRO A 175 13.52 9.29 -14.28
C PRO A 175 14.54 8.68 -15.26
N ARG A 176 14.57 9.18 -16.50
CA ARG A 176 15.45 8.66 -17.55
C ARG A 176 16.95 8.75 -17.19
N ASP A 177 17.33 9.80 -16.45
CA ASP A 177 18.73 10.16 -16.21
C ASP A 177 19.15 10.14 -14.72
N ARG A 178 18.37 9.50 -13.83
CA ARG A 178 18.78 9.32 -12.42
C ARG A 178 18.68 7.86 -11.98
N PRO A 179 19.69 7.32 -11.29
CA PRO A 179 19.51 6.07 -10.57
C PRO A 179 18.34 6.26 -9.58
N ALA A 180 17.42 5.30 -9.58
CA ALA A 180 16.28 5.28 -8.67
C ALA A 180 16.75 5.52 -7.22
N ILE A 181 16.05 6.43 -6.54
CA ILE A 181 16.42 6.93 -5.22
C ILE A 181 16.53 5.72 -4.25
N PRO A 182 17.71 5.46 -3.64
CA PRO A 182 17.85 4.40 -2.67
C PRO A 182 16.94 4.68 -1.48
N THR A 183 16.06 3.74 -1.13
CA THR A 183 15.29 3.81 0.10
C THR A 183 16.24 3.68 1.29
N HIS A 184 16.66 4.82 1.86
CA HIS A 184 17.47 4.83 3.08
C HIS A 184 16.63 4.37 4.27
N VAL A 185 16.76 3.09 4.64
CA VAL A 185 16.22 2.56 5.90
C VAL A 185 17.07 3.12 7.06
N HIS A 186 16.58 4.14 7.74
CA HIS A 186 17.15 4.56 9.01
C HIS A 186 16.84 3.51 10.09
N ARG A 187 17.82 2.66 10.42
CA ARG A 187 17.83 1.93 11.70
C ARG A 187 17.98 2.94 12.83
N ARG A 188 16.88 3.33 13.48
CA ARG A 188 16.97 3.97 14.80
C ARG A 188 17.39 2.92 15.83
N ARG A 189 18.59 3.06 16.38
CA ARG A 189 18.98 2.35 17.61
C ARG A 189 18.13 2.87 18.79
N PRO A 190 17.76 2.01 19.76
CA PRO A 190 17.00 2.45 20.92
C PRO A 190 17.82 3.46 21.74
N ARG A 191 17.21 4.60 22.07
CA ARG A 191 17.76 5.57 23.03
C ARG A 191 17.81 4.90 24.41
N ARG A 192 19.00 4.77 24.99
CA ARG A 192 19.15 4.52 26.43
C ARG A 192 18.58 5.72 27.18
N SER A 193 17.59 5.47 28.03
CA SER A 193 17.05 6.43 28.99
C SER A 193 18.11 6.76 30.03
N HIS A 194 18.63 8.00 30.03
CA HIS A 194 19.32 8.54 31.20
C HIS A 194 18.27 8.95 32.24
N ARG A 195 18.27 8.21 33.35
CA ARG A 195 17.60 8.57 34.61
C ARG A 195 18.25 9.86 35.12
N ARG A 196 17.52 10.97 35.17
CA ARG A 196 17.94 12.16 35.92
C ARG A 196 17.48 11.99 37.36
N GLU A 197 18.43 11.94 38.28
CA GLU A 197 18.20 12.12 39.71
C GLU A 197 17.92 13.62 39.97
N LEU A 198 16.89 13.89 40.76
CA LEU A 198 16.55 15.23 41.27
C LEU A 198 17.33 15.45 42.58
N PRO A 199 17.99 16.61 42.78
CA PRO A 199 18.49 16.97 44.10
C PRO A 199 17.36 17.51 44.99
N GLN A 200 17.55 17.31 46.30
CA GLN A 200 16.65 17.74 47.40
C GLN A 200 16.58 19.25 47.55
#